data_AF-C5X3Y5-F1
#
_entry.id   AF-C5X3Y5-F1
#
_cell.length_a   1.000
_cell.length_b   1.000
_cell.length_c   1.000
_cell.angle_alpha   90.00
_cell.angle_beta   90.00
_cell.angle_gamma   90.00
#
_symmetry.space_group_name_H-M   'P 1'
#
loop_
_entity.id
_entity.type
_entity.pdbx_description
1 polymer ?
#
loop_
_entity_poly.entity_id
_entity_poly.type
_entity_poly.pdbx_seq_one_letter_code
_entity_poly.pdbx_strand_id
1 'polypeptide(L)'
;MTRSSTIDFGRRKQSELFGSGPLRPANIIRNKFPTYKNGSNGIVIKLVDAPEMPSLKEAVAKETTDLLDRCQRLSVRELTMKFEKGFNTATLLSNEAKWRHAALLERDILLKNLKSVLESLRGRVGGKNKDEIEESLSMVDILAVELSKREDELLQQKTEITKIAATLKLASKDAKRIVDEERANARLEIESAKAAVHKIQLALKEQENFYQRTGKQDVDELKEEVQEARRVKMLHCPSKAMDIENEIQVLRDQLSEKSSTSLHLLKELELHRSYEENAMPLCELKGLETLGSMLRIVVQDCAHVDFSNCSIQWFRIQPEGSNQEIISGATKPVYAPEPHDVGRYIQAEIKFGGQISIAKTAGPIDPAPGLVDYVEALVRNPETDYNVVILQVNGIAQAADSLHVLCIGRLRMRLAKEKAVVAKEFYSSSMQLCGVRGGGDAAPQAIFWQPRKDLSFVLAFETTRERNSALMLARRFAIDCNIILTGPGDKTPAHSET
;
A
#
# COMPACT_ATOMS: atom_id res chain seq x y z
N MET A 1 -32.81 42.77 -28.80
CA MET A 1 -31.83 42.04 -29.62
C MET A 1 -30.66 42.97 -29.92
N THR A 2 -29.47 42.56 -29.45
CA THR A 2 -28.11 42.90 -29.91
C THR A 2 -27.81 44.31 -30.42
N ARG A 3 -27.14 45.05 -29.52
CA ARG A 3 -26.05 46.01 -29.82
C ARG A 3 -24.96 45.35 -30.67
N SER A 4 -24.46 46.08 -31.64
CA SER A 4 -23.13 45.88 -32.22
C SER A 4 -22.64 47.20 -32.83
N SER A 5 -21.58 47.75 -32.24
CA SER A 5 -20.50 48.46 -32.95
C SER A 5 -19.63 49.17 -31.90
N THR A 6 -18.47 48.58 -31.60
CA THR A 6 -17.12 49.12 -31.92
C THR A 6 -16.72 50.20 -30.88
N ILE A 7 -15.56 50.24 -30.25
CA ILE A 7 -14.17 50.14 -30.71
C ILE A 7 -13.32 49.87 -29.47
N ASP A 8 -12.33 49.02 -29.63
CA ASP A 8 -11.28 48.75 -28.65
C ASP A 8 -10.00 49.55 -29.00
N PHE A 9 -9.16 49.71 -27.98
CA PHE A 9 -7.76 50.18 -27.96
C PHE A 9 -7.46 51.68 -27.91
N GLY A 10 -7.14 52.11 -26.68
CA GLY A 10 -6.39 53.34 -26.40
C GLY A 10 -5.61 53.24 -25.09
N ARG A 11 -4.51 52.48 -25.09
CA ARG A 11 -3.54 52.34 -23.98
C ARG A 11 -2.98 53.70 -23.53
N ARG A 12 -3.24 54.13 -22.28
CA ARG A 12 -2.37 55.04 -21.51
C ARG A 12 -2.40 54.70 -20.02
N LYS A 13 -1.20 54.75 -19.43
CA LYS A 13 -0.83 54.40 -18.05
C LYS A 13 -1.35 55.44 -17.04
N GLN A 14 -1.83 54.95 -15.89
CA GLN A 14 -1.88 55.61 -14.58
C GLN A 14 -2.00 54.49 -13.53
N SER A 15 -0.97 54.31 -12.69
CA SER A 15 -0.92 54.70 -11.27
C SER A 15 -1.73 53.78 -10.34
N GLU A 16 -1.01 53.23 -9.36
CA GLU A 16 -1.47 52.75 -8.05
C GLU A 16 -2.69 51.84 -7.98
N LEU A 17 -2.45 50.56 -7.68
CA LEU A 17 -3.37 49.81 -6.82
C LEU A 17 -2.65 48.68 -6.09
N PHE A 18 -2.89 48.66 -4.78
CA PHE A 18 -2.62 47.57 -3.86
C PHE A 18 -2.93 46.20 -4.47
N GLY A 19 -2.04 45.26 -4.26
CA GLY A 19 -2.24 43.87 -4.62
C GLY A 19 -1.20 43.02 -3.92
N SER A 20 -1.45 42.71 -2.65
CA SER A 20 -0.85 41.56 -1.98
C SER A 20 -1.03 40.35 -2.87
N GLY A 21 0.04 39.98 -3.57
CA GLY A 21 0.09 38.72 -4.30
C GLY A 21 -0.08 37.57 -3.30
N PRO A 22 -0.90 36.56 -3.60
CA PRO A 22 -1.18 35.49 -2.68
C PRO A 22 0.11 34.79 -2.32
N LEU A 23 0.42 34.77 -1.01
CA LEU A 23 1.33 33.79 -0.44
C LEU A 23 0.90 32.42 -0.96
N ARG A 24 1.87 31.75 -1.57
CA ARG A 24 1.73 30.41 -2.16
C ARG A 24 0.83 29.54 -1.29
N PRO A 25 -0.10 28.77 -1.87
CA PRO A 25 -0.84 27.79 -1.10
C PRO A 25 0.16 26.89 -0.38
N ALA A 26 0.14 26.90 0.96
CA ALA A 26 0.68 25.80 1.73
C ALA A 26 -0.07 24.56 1.22
N ASN A 27 0.68 23.61 0.66
CA ASN A 27 0.15 22.42 0.02
C ASN A 27 -0.69 21.60 1.01
N ILE A 28 -1.99 21.86 1.04
CA ILE A 28 -2.99 21.00 1.65
C ILE A 28 -3.23 19.84 0.67
N ILE A 29 -2.80 18.66 1.12
CA ILE A 29 -3.13 17.31 0.63
C ILE A 29 -2.61 16.94 -0.76
N ARG A 30 -1.60 16.07 -0.77
CA ARG A 30 -1.54 14.97 -1.74
C ARG A 30 -1.05 13.72 -1.04
N ASN A 31 -1.97 12.95 -0.45
CA ASN A 31 -1.74 11.53 -0.17
C ASN A 31 -1.49 10.84 -1.51
N LYS A 32 -0.23 10.74 -1.92
CA LYS A 32 0.20 9.84 -2.99
C LYS A 32 0.62 8.54 -2.33
N PHE A 33 0.08 7.42 -2.81
CA PHE A 33 0.53 6.08 -2.46
C PHE A 33 2.06 5.94 -2.66
N PRO A 34 2.74 5.09 -1.87
CA PRO A 34 4.19 4.88 -2.00
C PRO A 34 4.54 4.47 -3.43
N THR A 35 5.49 5.17 -4.04
CA THR A 35 5.98 4.86 -5.39
C THR A 35 7.19 3.95 -5.28
N TYR A 36 7.01 2.66 -5.56
CA TYR A 36 8.09 1.69 -5.64
C TYR A 36 8.71 1.69 -7.05
N LYS A 37 10.04 1.58 -7.15
CA LYS A 37 10.74 1.20 -8.39
C LYS A 37 11.49 -0.11 -8.17
N ASN A 38 11.29 -1.06 -9.08
CA ASN A 38 11.99 -2.34 -9.06
C ASN A 38 13.44 -2.18 -9.51
N GLY A 39 14.38 -2.55 -8.64
CA GLY A 39 15.76 -2.86 -9.03
C GLY A 39 15.86 -4.28 -9.59
N SER A 40 16.78 -4.50 -10.53
CA SER A 40 16.94 -5.71 -11.34
C SER A 40 17.28 -7.01 -10.58
N ASN A 41 17.39 -7.00 -9.25
CA ASN A 41 17.71 -8.17 -8.43
C ASN A 41 16.68 -8.50 -7.33
N GLY A 42 15.41 -8.13 -7.49
CA GLY A 42 14.32 -8.58 -6.60
C GLY A 42 14.39 -8.07 -5.16
N ILE A 43 15.33 -7.19 -4.83
CA ILE A 43 15.31 -6.39 -3.60
C ILE A 43 14.37 -5.22 -3.86
N VAL A 44 13.26 -5.16 -3.09
CA VAL A 44 12.51 -3.93 -2.91
C VAL A 44 13.45 -2.98 -2.18
N ILE A 45 14.12 -2.10 -2.91
CA ILE A 45 14.81 -0.97 -2.30
C ILE A 45 13.68 -0.09 -1.77
N LYS A 46 13.44 -0.17 -0.46
CA LYS A 46 12.87 0.94 0.30
C LYS A 46 13.77 2.12 -0.06
N LEU A 47 13.31 3.02 -0.93
CA LEU A 47 13.98 4.31 -1.09
C LEU A 47 14.13 4.83 0.33
N VAL A 48 15.38 4.99 0.75
CA VAL A 48 15.84 5.44 2.07
C VAL A 48 14.70 6.17 2.73
N ASP A 49 14.22 5.63 3.86
CA ASP A 49 13.24 6.29 4.70
C ASP A 49 13.59 7.77 4.68
N ALA A 50 12.76 8.57 4.00
CA ALA A 50 12.79 10.01 4.22
C ALA A 50 12.75 10.13 5.74
N PRO A 51 13.73 10.85 6.33
CA PRO A 51 14.15 10.67 7.71
C PRO A 51 12.92 10.50 8.57
N GLU A 52 12.85 9.37 9.30
CA GLU A 52 11.75 8.95 10.18
C GLU A 52 11.05 10.22 10.66
N MET A 53 9.83 10.45 10.15
CA MET A 53 9.11 11.66 10.50
C MET A 53 9.02 11.63 12.03
N PRO A 54 9.64 12.59 12.74
CA PRO A 54 9.80 12.49 14.17
C PRO A 54 8.41 12.28 14.77
N SER A 55 8.30 11.38 15.75
CA SER A 55 7.04 11.14 16.44
C SER A 55 6.44 12.48 16.87
N LEU A 56 5.11 12.61 16.98
CA LEU A 56 4.48 13.91 17.30
C LEU A 56 5.09 14.54 18.57
N LYS A 57 5.57 13.71 19.50
CA LYS A 57 6.33 14.11 20.69
C LYS A 57 7.73 14.65 20.36
N GLU A 58 8.48 14.02 19.46
CA GLU A 58 9.78 14.49 19.00
C GLU A 58 9.69 15.71 18.08
N ALA A 59 8.67 15.80 17.23
CA ALA A 59 8.41 16.97 16.39
C ALA A 59 8.12 18.19 17.25
N VAL A 60 7.23 18.04 18.25
CA VAL A 60 6.95 19.08 19.24
C VAL A 60 8.20 19.40 20.05
N ALA A 61 8.95 18.41 20.54
CA ALA A 61 10.17 18.67 21.32
C ALA A 61 11.21 19.44 20.50
N LYS A 62 11.44 19.06 19.24
CA LYS A 62 12.39 19.70 18.33
C LYS A 62 11.97 21.13 17.97
N GLU A 63 10.68 21.34 17.69
CA GLU A 63 10.14 22.69 17.45
C GLU A 63 10.22 23.56 18.71
N THR A 64 9.99 22.98 19.89
CA THR A 64 10.12 23.70 21.17
C THR A 64 11.57 24.09 21.44
N THR A 65 12.53 23.21 21.14
CA THR A 65 13.96 23.54 21.27
C THR A 65 14.41 24.57 20.25
N ASP A 66 13.93 24.49 19.00
CA ASP A 66 14.26 25.46 17.95
C ASP A 66 13.67 26.84 18.26
N LEU A 67 12.45 26.90 18.83
CA LEU A 67 11.84 28.15 19.30
C LEU A 67 12.61 28.75 20.49
N LEU A 68 13.10 27.91 21.41
CA LEU A 68 13.93 28.35 22.53
C LEU A 68 15.29 28.90 22.08
N ASP A 69 15.98 28.22 21.15
CA ASP A 69 17.26 28.69 20.58
C ASP A 69 17.06 30.00 19.81
N ARG A 70 15.96 30.12 19.04
CA ARG A 70 15.63 31.36 18.31
C ARG A 70 15.29 32.51 19.26
N CYS A 71 14.69 32.24 20.41
CA CYS A 71 14.50 33.22 21.49
C CYS A 71 15.81 33.66 22.16
N GLN A 72 16.88 32.86 22.06
CA GLN A 72 18.17 33.10 22.71
C GLN A 72 19.12 34.02 21.90
N ARG A 73 18.87 34.26 20.61
CA ARG A 73 19.71 35.09 19.72
C ARG A 73 19.56 36.61 19.93
N LEU A 74 19.86 37.09 21.14
CA LEU A 74 19.53 38.41 21.71
C LEU A 74 18.07 38.44 22.15
N SER A 75 17.85 38.15 23.43
CA SER A 75 16.54 38.32 24.04
C SER A 75 16.06 39.76 23.79
N VAL A 76 14.80 39.93 23.38
CA VAL A 76 14.16 41.27 23.28
C VAL A 76 14.44 42.08 24.54
N ARG A 77 14.50 41.42 25.71
CA ARG A 77 14.85 42.01 27.00
C ARG A 77 16.26 42.60 27.04
N GLU A 78 17.25 41.92 26.48
CA GLU A 78 18.65 42.39 26.41
C GLU A 78 18.79 43.58 25.47
N LEU A 79 18.12 43.55 24.32
CA LEU A 79 18.05 44.68 23.39
C LEU A 79 17.36 45.88 24.03
N THR A 80 16.23 45.68 24.72
CA THR A 80 15.56 46.74 25.47
C THR A 80 16.47 47.34 26.53
N MET A 81 17.16 46.52 27.33
CA MET A 81 18.08 47.02 28.36
C MET A 81 19.26 47.82 27.77
N LYS A 82 19.86 47.36 26.66
CA LYS A 82 20.95 48.09 25.99
C LYS A 82 20.46 49.43 25.44
N PHE A 83 19.27 49.44 24.85
CA PHE A 83 18.68 50.65 24.28
C PHE A 83 18.29 51.67 25.36
N GLU A 84 17.69 51.22 26.46
CA GLU A 84 17.31 52.05 27.60
C GLU A 84 18.56 52.66 28.28
N LYS A 85 19.62 51.87 28.45
CA LYS A 85 20.93 52.39 28.89
C LYS A 85 21.46 53.47 27.95
N GLY A 86 21.48 53.21 26.63
CA GLY A 86 21.94 54.19 25.64
C GLY A 86 21.12 55.48 25.62
N PHE A 87 19.79 55.36 25.75
CA PHE A 87 18.88 56.50 25.85
C PHE A 87 19.14 57.34 27.12
N ASN A 88 19.32 56.68 28.27
CA ASN A 88 19.63 57.35 29.53
C ASN A 88 21.01 58.02 29.50
N THR A 89 22.00 57.41 28.86
CA THR A 89 23.31 58.05 28.64
C THR A 89 23.20 59.28 27.75
N ALA A 90 22.41 59.22 26.67
CA ALA A 90 22.21 60.36 25.76
C ALA A 90 21.49 61.54 26.45
N THR A 91 20.51 61.26 27.32
CA THR A 91 19.80 62.31 28.08
C THR A 91 20.71 62.95 29.14
N LEU A 92 21.56 62.17 29.82
CA LEU A 92 22.59 62.69 30.73
C LEU A 92 23.56 63.63 30.01
N LEU A 93 24.12 63.22 28.87
CA LEU A 93 25.03 64.03 28.06
C LEU A 93 24.37 65.31 27.54
N SER A 94 23.09 65.26 27.16
CA SER A 94 22.34 66.44 26.76
C SER A 94 22.16 67.45 27.91
N ASN A 95 21.98 66.97 29.14
CA ASN A 95 21.88 67.85 30.31
C ASN A 95 23.25 68.42 30.70
N GLU A 96 24.31 67.63 30.63
CA GLU A 96 25.68 68.10 30.85
C GLU A 96 26.07 69.22 29.86
N ALA A 97 25.70 69.08 28.58
CA ALA A 97 25.93 70.11 27.56
C ALA A 97 25.21 71.43 27.87
N LYS A 98 24.06 71.41 28.57
CA LYS A 98 23.35 72.63 28.99
C LYS A 98 24.13 73.39 30.06
N TRP A 99 24.68 72.70 31.06
CA TRP A 99 25.48 73.32 32.12
C TRP A 99 26.79 73.88 31.59
N ARG A 100 27.45 73.17 30.66
CA ARG A 100 28.67 73.68 29.99
C ARG A 100 28.42 74.97 29.20
N HIS A 101 27.26 75.10 28.57
CA HIS A 101 26.89 76.34 27.88
C HIS A 101 26.62 77.51 28.85
N ALA A 102 25.98 77.25 30.00
CA ALA A 102 25.80 78.28 31.03
C ALA A 102 27.14 78.80 31.60
N ALA A 103 28.09 77.88 31.83
CA ALA A 103 29.44 78.24 32.31
C ALA A 103 30.26 79.04 31.29
N LEU A 104 30.00 78.87 29.98
CA LEU A 104 30.65 79.66 28.93
C LEU A 104 30.23 81.15 29.00
N LEU A 105 28.93 81.42 29.18
CA LEU A 105 28.40 82.78 29.28
C LEU A 105 29.00 83.55 30.48
N GLU A 106 29.21 82.89 31.62
CA GLU A 106 29.85 83.50 32.79
C GLU A 106 31.33 83.82 32.54
N ARG A 107 32.01 82.98 31.75
CA ARG A 107 33.42 83.17 31.43
C ARG A 107 33.64 84.35 30.49
N ASP A 108 32.74 84.61 29.55
CA ASP A 108 32.84 85.78 28.67
C ASP A 108 32.74 87.09 29.44
N ILE A 109 31.89 87.12 30.48
CA ILE A 109 31.81 88.25 31.42
C ILE A 109 33.15 88.41 32.16
N LEU A 110 33.75 87.32 32.62
CA LEU A 110 35.05 87.35 33.30
C LEU A 110 36.17 87.84 32.38
N LEU A 111 36.21 87.38 31.13
CA LEU A 111 37.21 87.79 30.13
C LEU A 111 37.08 89.28 29.79
N LYS A 112 35.85 89.78 29.66
CA LYS A 112 35.55 91.20 29.46
C LYS A 112 35.98 92.06 30.65
N ASN A 113 35.76 91.58 31.87
CA ASN A 113 36.21 92.25 33.09
C ASN A 113 37.73 92.24 33.22
N LEU A 114 38.39 91.13 32.88
CA LEU A 114 39.86 91.04 32.87
C LEU A 114 40.45 92.04 31.87
N LYS A 115 39.89 92.11 30.66
CA LYS A 115 40.31 93.07 29.63
C LYS A 115 40.14 94.51 30.11
N SER A 116 39.01 94.87 30.72
CA SER A 116 38.78 96.24 31.21
C SER A 116 39.71 96.63 32.36
N VAL A 117 40.04 95.71 33.26
CA VAL A 117 41.03 95.92 34.33
C VAL A 117 42.43 96.12 33.75
N LEU A 118 42.84 95.28 32.79
CA LEU A 118 44.14 95.41 32.11
C LEU A 118 44.24 96.73 31.30
N GLU A 119 43.18 97.15 30.62
CA GLU A 119 43.12 98.45 29.94
C GLU A 119 43.21 99.62 30.92
N SER A 120 42.54 99.54 32.08
CA SER A 120 42.63 100.55 33.12
C SER A 120 44.04 100.67 33.71
N LEU A 121 44.71 99.52 33.92
CA LEU A 121 46.09 99.45 34.39
C LEU A 121 47.06 100.01 33.34
N ARG A 122 46.90 99.66 32.07
CA ARG A 122 47.74 100.14 30.95
C ARG A 122 47.88 101.68 30.92
N GLY A 123 46.82 102.42 31.26
CA GLY A 123 46.83 103.88 31.34
C GLY A 123 47.55 104.47 32.56
N ARG A 124 47.89 103.64 33.56
CA ARG A 124 48.48 104.05 34.85
C ARG A 124 49.94 103.63 35.03
N VAL A 125 50.47 102.74 34.18
CA VAL A 125 51.85 102.22 34.27
C VAL A 125 52.70 102.64 33.06
N GLY A 126 54.01 102.76 33.27
CA GLY A 126 54.98 103.15 32.23
C GLY A 126 56.20 102.22 32.18
N GLY A 127 56.99 102.31 31.11
CA GLY A 127 58.18 101.49 30.89
C GLY A 127 57.86 100.00 30.70
N LYS A 128 58.73 99.11 31.17
CA LYS A 128 58.64 97.65 30.99
C LYS A 128 57.31 97.03 31.43
N ASN A 129 56.73 97.53 32.52
CA ASN A 129 55.44 97.03 33.03
C ASN A 129 54.28 97.31 32.06
N LYS A 130 54.39 98.34 31.22
CA LYS A 130 53.39 98.65 30.19
C LYS A 130 53.45 97.64 29.05
N ASP A 131 54.64 97.23 28.64
CA ASP A 131 54.85 96.23 27.59
C ASP A 131 54.31 94.86 28.02
N GLU A 132 54.53 94.46 29.28
CA GLU A 132 53.98 93.22 29.87
C GLU A 132 52.43 93.23 29.92
N ILE A 133 51.81 94.39 30.16
CA ILE A 133 50.34 94.56 30.11
C ILE A 133 49.83 94.51 28.68
N GLU A 134 50.57 95.07 27.71
CA GLU A 134 50.23 95.01 26.28
C GLU A 134 50.27 93.56 25.76
N GLU A 135 51.29 92.78 26.15
CA GLU A 135 51.39 91.34 25.87
C GLU A 135 50.23 90.57 26.53
N SER A 136 49.92 90.86 27.79
CA SER A 136 48.78 90.25 28.51
C SER A 136 47.44 90.57 27.83
N LEU A 137 47.25 91.79 27.33
CA LEU A 137 46.06 92.17 26.55
C LEU A 137 45.98 91.39 25.23
N SER A 138 47.11 91.23 24.53
CA SER A 138 47.17 90.41 23.31
C SER A 138 46.83 88.94 23.58
N MET A 139 47.34 88.36 24.68
CA MET A 139 46.97 87.01 25.11
C MET A 139 45.48 86.88 25.44
N VAL A 140 44.89 87.89 26.09
CA VAL A 140 43.44 87.91 26.39
C VAL A 140 42.62 87.99 25.10
N ASP A 141 43.08 88.74 24.09
CA ASP A 141 42.41 88.81 22.78
C ASP A 141 42.50 87.49 21.99
N ILE A 142 43.66 86.81 22.01
CA ILE A 142 43.82 85.47 21.41
C ILE A 142 42.90 84.47 22.10
N LEU A 143 42.88 84.47 23.44
CA LEU A 143 41.98 83.63 24.22
C LEU A 143 40.53 83.92 23.86
N ALA A 144 40.10 85.18 23.76
CA ALA A 144 38.73 85.51 23.37
C ALA A 144 38.31 84.87 22.03
N VAL A 145 39.19 84.90 21.02
CA VAL A 145 38.92 84.31 19.70
C VAL A 145 38.85 82.78 19.74
N GLU A 146 39.82 82.12 20.39
CA GLU A 146 39.81 80.65 20.52
C GLU A 146 38.58 80.14 21.27
N LEU A 147 38.16 80.92 22.26
CA LEU A 147 37.02 80.62 23.10
C LEU A 147 35.68 80.78 22.40
N SER A 148 35.53 81.82 21.57
CA SER A 148 34.38 81.99 20.68
C SER A 148 34.28 80.85 19.67
N LYS A 149 35.40 80.45 19.04
CA LYS A 149 35.41 79.33 18.09
C LYS A 149 34.95 78.02 18.75
N ARG A 150 35.44 77.75 19.97
CA ARG A 150 35.05 76.54 20.73
C ARG A 150 33.59 76.57 21.17
N GLU A 151 33.03 77.75 21.41
CA GLU A 151 31.60 77.91 21.70
C GLU A 151 30.74 77.58 20.48
N ASP A 152 31.10 78.07 19.30
CA ASP A 152 30.38 77.78 18.04
C ASP A 152 30.36 76.27 17.75
N GLU A 153 31.50 75.58 17.91
CA GLU A 153 31.61 74.13 17.78
C GLU A 153 30.71 73.39 18.78
N LEU A 154 30.66 73.85 20.05
CA LEU A 154 29.81 73.27 21.08
C LEU A 154 28.32 73.51 20.80
N LEU A 155 27.95 74.68 20.29
CA LEU A 155 26.59 75.01 19.89
C LEU A 155 26.12 74.12 18.74
N GLN A 156 26.98 73.92 17.73
CA GLN A 156 26.73 73.01 16.62
C GLN A 156 26.53 71.57 17.13
N GLN A 157 27.43 71.05 17.97
CA GLN A 157 27.31 69.72 18.57
C GLN A 157 26.01 69.57 19.38
N LYS A 158 25.63 70.59 20.15
CA LYS A 158 24.38 70.61 20.92
C LYS A 158 23.16 70.46 20.00
N THR A 159 23.12 71.17 18.88
CA THR A 159 22.00 71.07 17.91
C THR A 159 21.92 69.71 17.24
N GLU A 160 23.06 69.09 16.93
CA GLU A 160 23.12 67.76 16.33
C GLU A 160 22.68 66.69 17.35
N ILE A 161 23.14 66.79 18.60
CA ILE A 161 22.71 65.90 19.70
C ILE A 161 21.21 66.01 19.96
N THR A 162 20.61 67.21 19.96
CA THR A 162 19.15 67.34 20.10
C THR A 162 18.40 66.73 18.92
N LYS A 163 18.91 66.85 17.69
CA LYS A 163 18.32 66.21 16.51
C LYS A 163 18.40 64.67 16.60
N ILE A 164 19.54 64.12 17.03
CA ILE A 164 19.71 62.69 17.26
C ILE A 164 18.80 62.20 18.39
N ALA A 165 18.67 62.94 19.49
CA ALA A 165 17.78 62.57 20.60
C ALA A 165 16.30 62.54 20.16
N ALA A 166 15.87 63.50 19.33
CA ALA A 166 14.51 63.54 18.80
C ALA A 166 14.22 62.37 17.86
N THR A 167 15.14 62.06 16.95
CA THR A 167 15.01 60.92 16.03
C THR A 167 15.05 59.57 16.77
N LEU A 168 15.94 59.41 17.75
CA LEU A 168 16.00 58.21 18.60
C LEU A 168 14.70 58.01 19.40
N LYS A 169 14.11 59.09 19.92
CA LYS A 169 12.84 59.05 20.66
C LYS A 169 11.67 58.65 19.75
N LEU A 170 11.64 59.14 18.51
CA LEU A 170 10.63 58.75 17.53
C LEU A 170 10.78 57.27 17.15
N ALA A 171 11.99 56.85 16.79
CA ALA A 171 12.29 55.45 16.44
C ALA A 171 11.95 54.48 17.59
N SER A 172 12.21 54.86 18.84
CA SER A 172 11.84 54.06 20.02
C SER A 172 10.32 53.92 20.18
N LYS A 173 9.56 55.00 19.97
CA LYS A 173 8.09 54.96 20.01
C LYS A 173 7.53 54.09 18.89
N ASP A 174 8.05 54.22 17.67
CA ASP A 174 7.61 53.42 16.53
C ASP A 174 7.94 51.94 16.73
N ALA A 175 9.14 51.61 17.22
CA ALA A 175 9.50 50.24 17.55
C ALA A 175 8.58 49.64 18.62
N LYS A 176 8.23 50.41 19.65
CA LYS A 176 7.27 49.97 20.68
C LYS A 176 5.89 49.69 20.08
N ARG A 177 5.38 50.60 19.23
CA ARG A 177 4.10 50.43 18.55
C ARG A 177 4.08 49.14 17.72
N ILE A 178 5.09 48.91 16.89
CA ILE A 178 5.20 47.71 16.05
C ILE A 178 5.22 46.44 16.92
N VAL A 179 5.99 46.42 18.00
CA VAL A 179 6.04 45.25 18.90
C VAL A 179 4.69 44.97 19.55
N ASP A 180 3.98 46.02 19.97
CA ASP A 180 2.68 45.86 20.61
C ASP A 180 1.58 45.43 19.59
N GLU A 181 1.63 45.94 18.36
CA GLU A 181 0.78 45.51 17.24
C GLU A 181 1.03 44.03 16.87
N GLU A 182 2.28 43.63 16.67
CA GLU A 182 2.64 42.24 16.36
C GLU A 182 2.25 41.27 17.48
N ARG A 183 2.40 41.70 18.75
CA ARG A 183 1.91 40.92 19.90
C ARG A 183 0.39 40.76 19.90
N ALA A 184 -0.35 41.80 19.52
CA ALA A 184 -1.80 41.74 19.42
C ALA A 184 -2.23 40.79 18.28
N ASN A 185 -1.58 40.89 17.12
CA ASN A 185 -1.82 40.01 15.97
C ASN A 185 -1.55 38.54 16.33
N ALA A 186 -0.40 38.25 16.95
CA ALA A 186 -0.05 36.90 17.39
C ALA A 186 -1.08 36.33 18.39
N ARG A 187 -1.60 37.15 19.31
CA ARG A 187 -2.67 36.72 20.23
C ARG A 187 -3.96 36.36 19.49
N LEU A 188 -4.35 37.16 18.49
CA LEU A 188 -5.55 36.88 17.69
C LEU A 188 -5.39 35.58 16.88
N GLU A 189 -4.23 35.36 16.27
CA GLU A 189 -3.95 34.11 15.54
C GLU A 189 -3.98 32.88 16.46
N ILE A 190 -3.39 32.98 17.65
CA ILE A 190 -3.41 31.91 18.66
C ILE A 190 -4.85 31.59 19.09
N GLU A 191 -5.67 32.58 19.39
CA GLU A 191 -7.06 32.35 19.80
C GLU A 191 -7.91 31.77 18.65
N SER A 192 -7.67 32.21 17.41
CA SER A 192 -8.31 31.62 16.22
C SER A 192 -7.92 30.15 16.02
N ALA A 193 -6.62 29.83 16.16
CA ALA A 193 -6.12 28.46 16.08
C ALA A 193 -6.70 27.57 17.20
N LYS A 194 -6.77 28.06 18.44
CA LYS A 194 -7.41 27.36 19.56
C LYS A 194 -8.89 27.08 19.29
N ALA A 195 -9.63 28.05 18.74
CA ALA A 195 -11.04 27.86 18.39
C ALA A 195 -11.22 26.80 17.30
N ALA A 196 -10.33 26.75 16.30
CA ALA A 196 -10.34 25.71 15.27
C ALA A 196 -10.04 24.32 15.86
N VAL A 197 -9.04 24.21 16.73
CA VAL A 197 -8.72 22.94 17.44
C VAL A 197 -9.90 22.46 18.26
N HIS A 198 -10.57 23.35 19.00
CA HIS A 198 -11.72 22.97 19.81
C HIS A 198 -12.89 22.45 18.95
N LYS A 199 -13.15 23.06 17.80
CA LYS A 199 -14.15 22.56 16.84
C LYS A 199 -13.82 21.16 16.32
N ILE A 200 -12.55 20.91 15.98
CA ILE A 200 -12.10 19.59 15.52
C ILE A 200 -12.25 18.55 16.64
N GLN A 201 -11.91 18.90 17.88
CA GLN A 201 -12.09 18.02 19.03
C GLN A 201 -13.56 17.65 19.27
N LEU A 202 -14.47 18.61 19.15
CA LEU A 202 -15.91 18.36 19.25
C LEU A 202 -16.40 17.42 18.14
N ALA A 203 -16.03 17.70 16.88
CA ALA A 203 -16.41 16.88 15.74
C ALA A 203 -15.88 15.44 15.85
N LEU A 204 -14.65 15.25 16.33
CA LEU A 204 -14.09 13.92 16.61
C LEU A 204 -14.87 13.17 17.68
N LYS A 205 -15.25 13.85 18.76
CA LYS A 205 -16.03 13.26 19.85
C LYS A 205 -17.44 12.87 19.39
N GLU A 206 -18.07 13.69 18.54
CA GLU A 206 -19.35 13.36 17.92
C GLU A 206 -19.24 12.14 17.00
N GLN A 207 -18.18 12.06 16.21
CA GLN A 207 -17.92 10.93 15.32
C GLN A 207 -17.65 9.63 16.11
N GLU A 208 -16.89 9.69 17.20
CA GLU A 208 -16.64 8.54 18.07
C GLU A 208 -17.93 8.02 18.72
N ASN A 209 -18.78 8.93 19.21
CA ASN A 209 -20.10 8.59 19.76
C ASN A 209 -21.03 7.98 18.71
N PHE A 210 -20.95 8.46 17.46
CA PHE A 210 -21.72 7.91 16.34
C PHE A 210 -21.31 6.44 16.08
N TYR A 211 -20.01 6.15 15.96
CA TYR A 211 -19.53 4.78 15.76
C TYR A 211 -19.89 3.85 16.90
N GLN A 212 -19.84 4.31 18.16
CA GLN A 212 -20.24 3.50 19.31
C GLN A 212 -21.74 3.16 19.30
N ARG A 213 -22.60 4.06 18.80
CA ARG A 213 -24.05 3.80 18.67
C ARG A 213 -24.35 2.87 17.50
N THR A 214 -23.80 3.15 16.32
CA THR A 214 -24.03 2.35 15.10
C THR A 214 -23.50 0.93 15.29
N GLY A 215 -22.28 0.76 15.81
CA GLY A 215 -21.72 -0.56 16.06
C GLY A 215 -22.49 -1.38 17.10
N LYS A 216 -23.18 -0.74 18.05
CA LYS A 216 -24.03 -1.43 19.02
C LYS A 216 -25.36 -1.86 18.40
N GLN A 217 -25.96 -1.00 17.59
CA GLN A 217 -27.20 -1.29 16.89
C GLN A 217 -27.03 -2.44 15.88
N ASP A 218 -25.97 -2.43 15.06
CA ASP A 218 -25.68 -3.49 14.09
C ASP A 218 -25.48 -4.86 14.76
N VAL A 219 -24.83 -4.89 15.93
CA VAL A 219 -24.60 -6.12 16.69
C VAL A 219 -25.90 -6.67 17.29
N ASP A 220 -26.82 -5.80 17.72
CA ASP A 220 -28.08 -6.22 18.30
C ASP A 220 -29.08 -6.65 17.22
N GLU A 221 -29.15 -5.96 16.08
CA GLU A 221 -29.92 -6.40 14.89
C GLU A 221 -29.43 -7.76 14.37
N LEU A 222 -28.10 -7.95 14.28
CA LEU A 222 -27.52 -9.23 13.85
C LEU A 222 -27.84 -10.37 14.83
N LYS A 223 -27.92 -10.10 16.14
CA LYS A 223 -28.33 -11.13 17.11
C LYS A 223 -29.79 -11.55 16.91
N GLU A 224 -30.68 -10.61 16.63
CA GLU A 224 -32.09 -10.91 16.34
C GLU A 224 -32.23 -11.73 15.06
N GLU A 225 -31.55 -11.35 13.98
CA GLU A 225 -31.54 -12.12 12.72
C GLU A 225 -30.96 -13.53 12.90
N VAL A 226 -29.89 -13.69 13.67
CA VAL A 226 -29.30 -15.00 13.96
C VAL A 226 -30.24 -15.87 14.78
N GLN A 227 -30.96 -15.30 15.76
CA GLN A 227 -31.96 -16.03 16.53
C GLN A 227 -33.14 -16.47 15.65
N GLU A 228 -33.59 -15.59 14.76
CA GLU A 228 -34.65 -15.86 13.80
C GLU A 228 -34.26 -16.96 12.80
N ALA A 229 -33.07 -16.87 12.21
CA ALA A 229 -32.54 -17.88 11.30
C ALA A 229 -32.39 -19.26 11.99
N ARG A 230 -32.00 -19.28 13.28
CA ARG A 230 -31.97 -20.51 14.07
C ARG A 230 -33.37 -21.09 14.27
N ARG A 231 -34.37 -20.27 14.56
CA ARG A 231 -35.76 -20.71 14.71
C ARG A 231 -36.31 -21.30 13.41
N VAL A 232 -36.11 -20.62 12.28
CA VAL A 232 -36.52 -21.09 10.95
C VAL A 232 -35.83 -22.42 10.62
N LYS A 233 -34.52 -22.52 10.84
CA LYS A 233 -33.77 -23.77 10.63
C LYS A 233 -34.32 -24.93 11.48
N MET A 234 -34.59 -24.68 12.77
CA MET A 234 -35.16 -25.68 13.68
C MET A 234 -36.57 -26.12 13.26
N LEU A 235 -37.37 -25.24 12.66
CA LEU A 235 -38.71 -25.57 12.19
C LEU A 235 -38.70 -26.41 10.90
N HIS A 236 -37.75 -26.16 10.00
CA HIS A 236 -37.70 -26.85 8.69
C HIS A 236 -36.82 -28.11 8.64
N CYS A 237 -35.88 -28.29 9.58
CA CYS A 237 -35.06 -29.50 9.64
C CYS A 237 -35.89 -30.78 9.90
N PRO A 238 -36.85 -30.80 10.84
CA PRO A 238 -37.71 -31.98 11.06
C PRO A 238 -38.60 -32.32 9.87
N SER A 239 -39.15 -31.32 9.17
CA SER A 239 -39.99 -31.56 7.99
C SER A 239 -39.20 -32.18 6.84
N LYS A 240 -38.01 -31.66 6.54
CA LYS A 240 -37.15 -32.25 5.50
C LYS A 240 -36.66 -33.65 5.86
N ALA A 241 -36.37 -33.91 7.14
CA ALA A 241 -35.99 -35.25 7.59
C ALA A 241 -37.15 -36.24 7.40
N MET A 242 -38.37 -35.84 7.78
CA MET A 242 -39.57 -36.65 7.58
C MET A 242 -39.87 -36.92 6.09
N ASP A 243 -39.71 -35.92 5.23
CA ASP A 243 -39.93 -36.08 3.78
C ASP A 243 -38.92 -37.07 3.17
N ILE A 244 -37.64 -36.97 3.56
CA ILE A 244 -36.58 -37.90 3.12
C ILE A 244 -36.83 -39.31 3.69
N GLU A 245 -37.28 -39.44 4.94
CA GLU A 245 -37.65 -40.73 5.54
C GLU A 245 -38.78 -41.41 4.77
N ASN A 246 -39.81 -40.65 4.38
CA ASN A 246 -40.90 -41.15 3.55
C ASN A 246 -40.43 -41.54 2.14
N GLU A 247 -39.56 -40.75 1.51
CA GLU A 247 -38.98 -41.07 0.20
C GLU A 247 -38.12 -42.35 0.26
N ILE A 248 -37.30 -42.50 1.30
CA ILE A 248 -36.51 -43.71 1.54
C ILE A 248 -37.43 -44.93 1.69
N GLN A 249 -38.56 -44.79 2.39
CA GLN A 249 -39.50 -45.90 2.57
C GLN A 249 -40.11 -46.34 1.23
N VAL A 250 -40.55 -45.39 0.39
CA VAL A 250 -41.07 -45.68 -0.95
C VAL A 250 -40.00 -46.34 -1.84
N LEU A 251 -38.77 -45.83 -1.80
CA LEU A 251 -37.66 -46.40 -2.58
C LEU A 251 -37.31 -47.82 -2.12
N ARG A 252 -37.40 -48.11 -0.82
CA ARG A 252 -37.21 -49.47 -0.28
C ARG A 252 -38.28 -50.42 -0.75
N ASP A 253 -39.54 -49.99 -0.77
CA ASP A 253 -40.65 -50.80 -1.26
C ASP A 253 -40.48 -51.11 -2.77
N GLN A 254 -40.12 -50.09 -3.56
CA GLN A 254 -39.82 -50.26 -4.99
C GLN A 254 -38.59 -51.15 -5.23
N LEU A 255 -37.55 -51.03 -4.40
CA LEU A 255 -36.37 -51.89 -4.49
C LEU A 255 -36.72 -53.34 -4.16
N SER A 256 -37.56 -53.57 -3.15
CA SER A 256 -38.06 -54.89 -2.80
C SER A 256 -38.83 -55.52 -3.97
N GLU A 257 -39.75 -54.77 -4.58
CA GLU A 257 -40.52 -55.20 -5.76
C GLU A 257 -39.63 -55.45 -7.00
N LYS A 258 -38.68 -54.56 -7.27
CA LYS A 258 -37.72 -54.78 -8.37
C LYS A 258 -36.79 -55.95 -8.09
N SER A 259 -36.41 -56.18 -6.83
CA SER A 259 -35.57 -57.32 -6.46
C SER A 259 -36.30 -58.65 -6.60
N SER A 260 -37.60 -58.73 -6.27
CA SER A 260 -38.39 -59.93 -6.48
C SER A 260 -38.58 -60.20 -7.98
N THR A 261 -38.81 -59.15 -8.76
CA THR A 261 -38.89 -59.22 -10.23
C THR A 261 -37.56 -59.64 -10.85
N SER A 262 -36.44 -59.09 -10.37
CA SER A 262 -35.10 -59.45 -10.85
C SER A 262 -34.73 -60.88 -10.48
N LEU A 263 -35.09 -61.37 -9.29
CA LEU A 263 -34.92 -62.78 -8.91
C LEU A 263 -35.77 -63.70 -9.77
N HIS A 264 -36.98 -63.27 -10.14
CA HIS A 264 -37.83 -63.99 -11.08
C HIS A 264 -37.19 -64.06 -12.47
N LEU A 265 -36.74 -62.92 -13.01
CA LEU A 265 -36.05 -62.85 -14.30
C LEU A 265 -34.71 -63.61 -14.28
N LEU A 266 -33.95 -63.59 -13.19
CA LEU A 266 -32.71 -64.35 -13.06
C LEU A 266 -32.99 -65.84 -13.09
N LYS A 267 -34.04 -66.33 -12.40
CA LYS A 267 -34.47 -67.73 -12.52
C LYS A 267 -34.89 -68.08 -13.96
N GLU A 268 -35.53 -67.16 -14.66
CA GLU A 268 -35.93 -67.32 -16.06
C GLU A 268 -34.70 -67.33 -17.00
N LEU A 269 -33.73 -66.45 -16.77
CA LEU A 269 -32.48 -66.36 -17.52
C LEU A 269 -31.54 -67.54 -17.22
N GLU A 270 -31.51 -68.07 -16.00
CA GLU A 270 -30.78 -69.29 -15.62
C GLU A 270 -31.32 -70.51 -16.39
N LEU A 271 -32.65 -70.56 -16.61
CA LEU A 271 -33.28 -71.57 -17.47
C LEU A 271 -32.85 -71.39 -18.95
N HIS A 272 -32.66 -70.15 -19.40
CA HIS A 272 -32.23 -69.82 -20.76
C HIS A 272 -30.70 -69.87 -20.99
N ARG A 273 -29.88 -69.82 -19.93
CA ARG A 273 -28.40 -69.82 -19.98
C ARG A 273 -27.78 -71.21 -20.03
N SER A 274 -28.58 -72.27 -20.02
CA SER A 274 -28.11 -73.64 -20.28
C SER A 274 -27.60 -73.86 -21.73
N TYR A 275 -27.58 -72.81 -22.56
CA TYR A 275 -26.99 -72.78 -23.90
C TYR A 275 -26.16 -71.51 -24.08
N GLU A 276 -24.94 -71.69 -24.60
CA GLU A 276 -23.92 -70.68 -24.97
C GLU A 276 -22.93 -70.25 -23.88
N GLU A 277 -21.99 -71.17 -23.61
CA GLU A 277 -20.64 -70.87 -23.14
C GLU A 277 -19.74 -70.38 -24.29
N ASN A 278 -18.82 -69.48 -23.91
CA ASN A 278 -17.58 -69.09 -24.61
C ASN A 278 -17.65 -67.83 -25.49
N ALA A 279 -17.74 -66.67 -24.84
CA ALA A 279 -17.23 -65.41 -25.37
C ALA A 279 -16.34 -64.73 -24.33
N MET A 280 -15.42 -63.88 -24.80
CA MET A 280 -14.43 -63.15 -24.00
C MET A 280 -15.01 -62.50 -22.73
N PRO A 281 -14.20 -62.34 -21.65
CA PRO A 281 -14.63 -61.55 -20.51
C PRO A 281 -14.88 -60.10 -20.95
N LEU A 282 -16.14 -59.68 -20.95
CA LEU A 282 -16.51 -58.30 -21.27
C LEU A 282 -15.87 -57.39 -20.21
N CYS A 283 -15.04 -56.44 -20.67
CA CYS A 283 -14.44 -55.44 -19.80
C CYS A 283 -15.30 -54.19 -19.84
N GLU A 284 -15.66 -53.68 -18.66
CA GLU A 284 -16.46 -52.47 -18.50
C GLU A 284 -15.70 -51.43 -17.67
N LEU A 285 -16.04 -50.15 -17.88
CA LEU A 285 -15.53 -49.07 -17.04
C LEU A 285 -16.52 -48.82 -15.90
N LYS A 286 -16.05 -48.92 -14.66
CA LYS A 286 -16.82 -48.57 -13.46
C LYS A 286 -16.28 -47.31 -12.83
N GLY A 287 -17.17 -46.38 -12.52
CA GLY A 287 -16.83 -45.10 -11.90
C GLY A 287 -17.83 -44.02 -12.33
N LEU A 288 -17.83 -42.90 -11.63
CA LEU A 288 -18.59 -41.74 -12.08
C LEU A 288 -17.87 -41.13 -13.28
N GLU A 289 -18.58 -40.78 -14.35
CA GLU A 289 -18.00 -40.19 -15.56
C GLU A 289 -17.88 -38.67 -15.41
N THR A 290 -17.33 -38.21 -14.29
CA THR A 290 -17.27 -36.79 -13.92
C THR A 290 -15.85 -36.37 -13.52
N LEU A 291 -15.49 -35.11 -13.77
CA LEU A 291 -14.17 -34.61 -13.37
C LEU A 291 -13.99 -34.63 -11.84
N GLY A 292 -12.93 -35.29 -11.38
CA GLY A 292 -12.64 -35.48 -9.95
C GLY A 292 -13.03 -36.87 -9.43
N SER A 293 -13.57 -37.73 -10.29
CA SER A 293 -13.81 -39.15 -10.01
C SER A 293 -12.59 -40.03 -10.37
N MET A 294 -12.81 -41.34 -10.39
CA MET A 294 -11.87 -42.35 -10.84
C MET A 294 -12.61 -43.43 -11.64
N LEU A 295 -12.09 -43.76 -12.82
CA LEU A 295 -12.53 -44.86 -13.66
C LEU A 295 -11.66 -46.09 -13.40
N ARG A 296 -12.30 -47.24 -13.26
CA ARG A 296 -11.66 -48.54 -13.04
C ARG A 296 -12.14 -49.54 -14.08
N ILE A 297 -11.20 -50.29 -14.65
CA ILE A 297 -11.53 -51.41 -15.53
C ILE A 297 -12.00 -52.57 -14.65
N VAL A 298 -13.17 -53.12 -14.96
CA VAL A 298 -13.76 -54.27 -14.27
C VAL A 298 -14.13 -55.32 -15.30
N VAL A 299 -14.04 -56.60 -14.93
CA VAL A 299 -14.42 -57.73 -15.78
C VAL A 299 -15.76 -58.27 -15.31
N GLN A 300 -16.71 -58.43 -16.23
CA GLN A 300 -18.12 -58.70 -15.92
C GLN A 300 -18.38 -60.06 -15.23
N ASP A 301 -17.47 -61.03 -15.35
CA ASP A 301 -17.64 -62.41 -14.86
C ASP A 301 -16.58 -62.90 -13.84
N CYS A 302 -15.77 -62.03 -13.23
CA CYS A 302 -14.82 -62.47 -12.21
C CYS A 302 -14.61 -61.46 -11.07
N ALA A 303 -14.77 -61.93 -9.83
CA ALA A 303 -14.63 -61.12 -8.62
C ALA A 303 -13.19 -60.66 -8.32
N HIS A 304 -12.18 -61.24 -8.99
CA HIS A 304 -10.79 -60.78 -8.86
C HIS A 304 -9.99 -61.13 -10.13
N VAL A 305 -9.78 -60.14 -11.00
CA VAL A 305 -8.94 -60.31 -12.20
C VAL A 305 -7.58 -59.69 -11.94
N ASP A 306 -6.53 -60.49 -12.10
CA ASP A 306 -5.16 -60.02 -12.05
C ASP A 306 -4.77 -59.37 -13.38
N PHE A 307 -4.69 -58.04 -13.38
CA PHE A 307 -4.26 -57.26 -14.55
C PHE A 307 -2.74 -57.27 -14.76
N SER A 308 -1.96 -58.00 -13.96
CA SER A 308 -0.49 -58.05 -14.06
C SER A 308 0.02 -58.54 -15.42
N ASN A 309 -0.78 -59.35 -16.12
CA ASN A 309 -0.45 -59.89 -17.45
C ASN A 309 -1.12 -59.11 -18.61
N CYS A 310 -1.83 -58.02 -18.31
CA CYS A 310 -2.54 -57.22 -19.29
C CYS A 310 -1.72 -55.98 -19.68
N SER A 311 -1.67 -55.67 -20.98
CA SER A 311 -1.22 -54.35 -21.45
C SER A 311 -2.42 -53.43 -21.59
N ILE A 312 -2.45 -52.36 -20.82
CA ILE A 312 -3.55 -51.39 -20.81
C ILE A 312 -3.06 -50.06 -21.39
N GLN A 313 -3.90 -49.41 -22.20
CA GLN A 313 -3.65 -48.04 -22.66
C GLN A 313 -4.97 -47.26 -22.67
N TRP A 314 -4.95 -46.04 -22.12
CA TRP A 314 -6.09 -45.14 -22.11
C TRP A 314 -6.04 -44.11 -23.25
N PHE A 315 -7.21 -43.72 -23.72
CA PHE A 315 -7.41 -42.79 -24.82
C PHE A 315 -8.53 -41.80 -24.55
N ARG A 316 -8.39 -40.60 -25.08
CA ARG A 316 -9.47 -39.60 -25.18
C ARG A 316 -10.06 -39.65 -26.58
N ILE A 317 -11.38 -39.55 -26.67
CA ILE A 317 -12.10 -39.56 -27.94
C ILE A 317 -13.00 -38.33 -27.98
N GLN A 318 -12.89 -37.54 -29.05
CA GLN A 318 -13.75 -36.38 -29.25
C GLN A 318 -15.19 -36.82 -29.59
N PRO A 319 -16.23 -36.09 -29.15
CA PRO A 319 -17.60 -36.43 -29.52
C PRO A 319 -17.86 -36.27 -31.03
N GLU A 320 -17.29 -35.23 -31.64
CA GLU A 320 -17.52 -34.84 -33.04
C GLU A 320 -16.58 -35.53 -34.05
N GLY A 321 -15.81 -36.54 -33.64
CA GLY A 321 -14.94 -37.30 -34.54
C GLY A 321 -14.35 -38.58 -33.93
N SER A 322 -14.01 -39.56 -34.78
CA SER A 322 -13.38 -40.82 -34.35
C SER A 322 -11.88 -40.72 -34.02
N ASN A 323 -11.38 -39.49 -33.85
CA ASN A 323 -9.96 -39.26 -33.57
C ASN A 323 -9.63 -39.65 -32.12
N GLN A 324 -9.03 -40.83 -31.99
CA GLN A 324 -8.51 -41.39 -30.75
C GLN A 324 -7.16 -40.75 -30.40
N GLU A 325 -7.08 -40.07 -29.26
CA GLU A 325 -5.86 -39.45 -28.73
C GLU A 325 -5.29 -40.31 -27.60
N ILE A 326 -4.04 -40.76 -27.73
CA ILE A 326 -3.37 -41.53 -26.70
C ILE A 326 -3.05 -40.67 -25.47
N ILE A 327 -3.40 -41.16 -24.27
CA ILE A 327 -3.02 -40.54 -23.01
C ILE A 327 -1.68 -41.15 -22.59
N SER A 328 -0.57 -40.57 -23.05
CA SER A 328 0.76 -41.16 -22.85
C SER A 328 1.07 -41.39 -21.37
N GLY A 329 1.49 -42.60 -21.01
CA GLY A 329 1.78 -43.00 -19.64
C GLY A 329 0.58 -43.52 -18.84
N ALA A 330 -0.65 -43.36 -19.33
CA ALA A 330 -1.84 -43.95 -18.72
C ALA A 330 -1.94 -45.43 -19.12
N THR A 331 -1.33 -46.29 -18.31
CA THR A 331 -1.17 -47.74 -18.59
C THR A 331 -1.62 -48.63 -17.43
N LYS A 332 -2.28 -48.04 -16.43
CA LYS A 332 -2.77 -48.75 -15.24
C LYS A 332 -4.25 -49.11 -15.39
N PRO A 333 -4.78 -50.08 -14.63
CA PRO A 333 -6.21 -50.43 -14.66
C PRO A 333 -7.14 -49.34 -14.12
N VAL A 334 -6.56 -48.24 -13.65
CA VAL A 334 -7.25 -47.10 -13.05
C VAL A 334 -6.81 -45.83 -13.75
N TYR A 335 -7.77 -44.98 -14.06
CA TYR A 335 -7.54 -43.65 -14.62
C TYR A 335 -8.40 -42.61 -13.91
N ALA A 336 -7.78 -41.48 -13.56
CA ALA A 336 -8.48 -40.37 -12.94
C ALA A 336 -8.59 -39.20 -13.94
N PRO A 337 -9.80 -38.88 -14.41
CA PRO A 337 -9.99 -37.80 -15.39
C PRO A 337 -9.34 -36.48 -14.97
N GLU A 338 -8.78 -35.77 -15.93
CA GLU A 338 -8.20 -34.44 -15.78
C GLU A 338 -8.96 -33.40 -16.63
N PRO A 339 -8.70 -32.08 -16.47
CA PRO A 339 -9.49 -31.05 -17.16
C PRO A 339 -9.53 -31.16 -18.69
N HIS A 340 -8.54 -31.79 -19.34
CA HIS A 340 -8.55 -32.01 -20.79
C HIS A 340 -9.50 -33.14 -21.24
N ASP A 341 -10.00 -33.95 -20.30
CA ASP A 341 -10.90 -35.06 -20.58
C ASP A 341 -12.37 -34.62 -20.57
N VAL A 342 -12.67 -33.47 -19.97
CA VAL A 342 -14.02 -32.91 -19.88
C VAL A 342 -14.61 -32.73 -21.28
N GLY A 343 -15.85 -33.21 -21.47
CA GLY A 343 -16.54 -33.19 -22.75
C GLY A 343 -16.05 -34.24 -23.75
N ARG A 344 -15.15 -35.15 -23.37
CA ARG A 344 -14.63 -36.23 -24.22
C ARG A 344 -15.01 -37.59 -23.67
N TYR A 345 -15.13 -38.59 -24.54
CA TYR A 345 -15.25 -39.97 -24.11
C TYR A 345 -13.87 -40.51 -23.71
N ILE A 346 -13.86 -41.39 -22.72
CA ILE A 346 -12.65 -42.11 -22.31
C ILE A 346 -12.77 -43.57 -22.70
N GLN A 347 -11.70 -44.10 -23.29
CA GLN A 347 -11.61 -45.49 -23.72
C GLN A 347 -10.34 -46.13 -23.15
N ALA A 348 -10.45 -47.36 -22.67
CA ALA A 348 -9.33 -48.22 -22.32
C ALA A 348 -9.27 -49.38 -23.32
N GLU A 349 -8.10 -49.60 -23.91
CA GLU A 349 -7.80 -50.84 -24.63
C GLU A 349 -7.01 -51.76 -23.72
N ILE A 350 -7.50 -52.99 -23.56
CA ILE A 350 -6.91 -54.02 -22.73
C ILE A 350 -6.47 -55.16 -23.65
N LYS A 351 -5.16 -55.40 -23.72
CA LYS A 351 -4.59 -56.51 -24.49
C LYS A 351 -4.25 -57.65 -23.54
N PHE A 352 -4.88 -58.81 -23.77
CA PHE A 352 -4.65 -60.03 -23.01
C PHE A 352 -4.58 -61.22 -23.97
N GLY A 353 -3.51 -62.01 -23.90
CA GLY A 353 -3.35 -63.22 -24.75
C GLY A 353 -3.38 -62.98 -26.27
N GLY A 354 -3.06 -61.76 -26.74
CA GLY A 354 -3.11 -61.39 -28.16
C GLY A 354 -4.49 -60.90 -28.65
N GLN A 355 -5.52 -60.94 -27.81
CA GLN A 355 -6.85 -60.36 -28.08
C GLN A 355 -6.95 -58.97 -27.43
N ILE A 356 -7.76 -58.10 -28.05
CA ILE A 356 -8.00 -56.72 -27.59
C ILE A 356 -9.44 -56.61 -27.12
N SER A 357 -9.63 -56.21 -25.86
CA SER A 357 -10.91 -55.80 -25.31
C SER A 357 -10.95 -54.28 -25.17
N ILE A 358 -12.11 -53.69 -25.47
CA ILE A 358 -12.31 -52.24 -25.46
C ILE A 358 -13.39 -51.92 -24.42
N ALA A 359 -13.04 -51.08 -23.45
CA ALA A 359 -13.99 -50.54 -22.48
C ALA A 359 -14.08 -49.02 -22.68
N LYS A 360 -15.30 -48.49 -22.85
CA LYS A 360 -15.55 -47.08 -23.13
C LYS A 360 -16.59 -46.51 -22.17
N THR A 361 -16.49 -45.23 -21.84
CA THR A 361 -17.50 -44.51 -21.06
C THR A 361 -18.84 -44.46 -21.80
N ALA A 362 -19.94 -44.48 -21.05
CA ALA A 362 -21.30 -44.36 -21.57
C ALA A 362 -21.56 -42.97 -22.16
N GLY A 363 -21.01 -41.92 -21.55
CA GLY A 363 -21.07 -40.54 -21.99
C GLY A 363 -19.69 -39.86 -22.02
N PRO A 364 -19.66 -38.59 -22.46
CA PRO A 364 -18.49 -37.74 -22.28
C PRO A 364 -18.29 -37.40 -20.79
N ILE A 365 -17.05 -37.11 -20.38
CA ILE A 365 -16.77 -36.75 -18.98
C ILE A 365 -17.44 -35.41 -18.62
N ASP A 366 -18.28 -35.43 -17.59
CA ASP A 366 -18.95 -34.25 -17.09
C ASP A 366 -17.99 -33.29 -16.37
N PRO A 367 -18.21 -31.97 -16.49
CA PRO A 367 -17.45 -30.98 -15.73
C PRO A 367 -17.74 -31.09 -14.22
N ALA A 368 -16.78 -30.67 -13.39
CA ALA A 368 -16.99 -30.54 -11.95
C ALA A 368 -17.83 -29.27 -11.64
N PRO A 369 -19.00 -29.39 -10.95
CA PRO A 369 -19.88 -28.25 -10.67
C PRO A 369 -19.17 -27.11 -9.93
N GLY A 370 -19.27 -25.89 -10.47
CA GLY A 370 -18.70 -24.67 -9.89
C GLY A 370 -17.17 -24.59 -9.89
N LEU A 371 -16.45 -25.54 -10.53
CA LEU A 371 -15.00 -25.49 -10.64
C LEU A 371 -14.53 -24.33 -11.52
N VAL A 372 -15.25 -24.07 -12.63
CA VAL A 372 -14.94 -22.97 -13.55
C VAL A 372 -15.02 -21.63 -12.82
N ASP A 373 -16.14 -21.36 -12.13
CA ASP A 373 -16.32 -20.12 -11.35
C ASP A 373 -15.25 -19.95 -10.27
N TYR A 374 -14.86 -21.06 -9.64
CA TYR A 374 -13.79 -21.06 -8.65
C TYR A 374 -12.43 -20.69 -9.27
N VAL A 375 -12.09 -21.23 -10.43
CA VAL A 375 -10.86 -20.87 -11.16
C VAL A 375 -10.89 -19.41 -11.60
N GLU A 376 -12.01 -18.90 -12.11
CA GLU A 376 -12.17 -17.49 -12.48
C GLU A 376 -11.97 -16.54 -11.28
N ALA A 377 -12.41 -16.93 -10.09
CA ALA A 377 -12.11 -16.19 -8.86
C ALA A 377 -10.60 -16.20 -8.54
N LEU A 378 -9.92 -17.33 -8.74
CA LEU A 378 -8.48 -17.47 -8.48
C LEU A 378 -7.60 -16.70 -9.47
N VAL A 379 -8.01 -16.56 -10.74
CA VAL A 379 -7.27 -15.80 -11.78
C VAL A 379 -7.10 -14.32 -11.40
N ARG A 380 -8.01 -13.78 -10.57
CA ARG A 380 -7.92 -12.40 -10.04
C ARG A 380 -6.73 -12.22 -9.09
N ASN A 381 -6.26 -13.29 -8.45
CA ASN A 381 -5.09 -13.27 -7.59
C ASN A 381 -3.79 -13.37 -8.41
N PRO A 382 -2.69 -12.71 -8.00
CA PRO A 382 -1.41 -12.78 -8.70
C PRO A 382 -0.72 -14.14 -8.57
N GLU A 383 -0.88 -14.79 -7.42
CA GLU A 383 -0.36 -16.13 -7.10
C GLU A 383 -1.38 -16.83 -6.19
N THR A 384 -1.51 -18.16 -6.33
CA THR A 384 -2.36 -19.01 -5.48
C THR A 384 -1.51 -20.15 -4.92
N ASP A 385 -1.61 -20.36 -3.61
CA ASP A 385 -0.86 -21.39 -2.88
C ASP A 385 -1.74 -22.60 -2.59
N TYR A 386 -1.20 -23.80 -2.82
CA TYR A 386 -1.83 -25.07 -2.53
C TYR A 386 -0.94 -25.91 -1.62
N ASN A 387 -1.54 -26.49 -0.59
CA ASN A 387 -0.88 -27.49 0.24
C ASN A 387 -0.75 -28.79 -0.53
N VAL A 388 0.47 -29.32 -0.63
CA VAL A 388 0.74 -30.56 -1.34
C VAL A 388 1.72 -31.45 -0.61
N VAL A 389 1.63 -32.76 -0.86
CA VAL A 389 2.63 -33.74 -0.44
C VAL A 389 3.33 -34.30 -1.69
N ILE A 390 4.64 -34.45 -1.62
CA ILE A 390 5.42 -35.04 -2.71
C ILE A 390 5.33 -36.57 -2.61
N LEU A 391 4.68 -37.21 -3.58
CA LEU A 391 4.60 -38.67 -3.67
C LEU A 391 5.80 -39.26 -4.42
N GLN A 392 6.29 -38.58 -5.45
CA GLN A 392 7.43 -39.03 -6.23
C GLN A 392 8.30 -37.86 -6.69
N VAL A 393 9.61 -38.10 -6.80
CA VAL A 393 10.58 -37.20 -7.44
C VAL A 393 11.32 -38.03 -8.49
N ASN A 394 11.31 -37.60 -9.75
CA ASN A 394 11.94 -38.32 -10.86
C ASN A 394 11.54 -39.80 -10.96
N GLY A 395 10.28 -40.10 -10.64
CA GLY A 395 9.73 -41.47 -10.62
C GLY A 395 10.09 -42.29 -9.38
N ILE A 396 10.89 -41.76 -8.45
CA ILE A 396 11.25 -42.42 -7.20
C ILE A 396 10.26 -42.01 -6.10
N ALA A 397 9.60 -43.00 -5.49
CA ALA A 397 8.66 -42.78 -4.39
C ALA A 397 9.33 -42.09 -3.20
N GLN A 398 8.61 -41.15 -2.59
CA GLN A 398 9.02 -40.43 -1.39
C GLN A 398 8.14 -40.83 -0.20
N ALA A 399 8.69 -40.72 1.02
CA ALA A 399 7.89 -40.82 2.24
C ALA A 399 6.95 -39.60 2.31
N ALA A 400 5.64 -39.85 2.39
CA ALA A 400 4.59 -38.83 2.29
C ALA A 400 4.39 -38.04 3.60
N ASP A 401 5.47 -37.71 4.31
CA ASP A 401 5.43 -37.23 5.70
C ASP A 401 5.62 -35.72 5.84
N SER A 402 5.86 -35.02 4.72
CA SER A 402 6.18 -33.59 4.71
C SER A 402 5.21 -32.79 3.85
N LEU A 403 4.56 -31.80 4.46
CA LEU A 403 3.74 -30.82 3.77
C LEU A 403 4.62 -29.79 3.03
N HIS A 404 4.25 -29.50 1.79
CA HIS A 404 4.87 -28.52 0.93
C HIS A 404 3.81 -27.54 0.42
N VAL A 405 4.25 -26.40 -0.10
CA VAL A 405 3.38 -25.41 -0.73
C VAL A 405 3.74 -25.31 -2.20
N LEU A 406 2.77 -25.64 -3.07
CA LEU A 406 2.82 -25.37 -4.50
C LEU A 406 2.13 -24.03 -4.78
N CYS A 407 2.93 -23.05 -5.16
CA CYS A 407 2.51 -21.73 -5.58
C CYS A 407 2.39 -21.69 -7.11
N ILE A 408 1.20 -21.34 -7.59
CA ILE A 408 0.89 -21.16 -9.02
C ILE A 408 0.69 -19.66 -9.25
N GLY A 409 1.68 -19.03 -9.89
CA GLY A 409 1.67 -17.61 -10.21
C GLY A 409 1.50 -17.36 -11.70
N ARG A 410 1.25 -16.08 -12.04
CA ARG A 410 1.04 -15.64 -13.43
C ARG A 410 2.17 -15.97 -14.39
N LEU A 411 3.41 -16.04 -13.91
CA LEU A 411 4.60 -16.25 -14.76
C LEU A 411 5.32 -17.57 -14.50
N ARG A 412 5.02 -18.23 -13.38
CA ARG A 412 5.84 -19.35 -12.87
C ARG A 412 5.08 -20.22 -11.89
N MET A 413 5.59 -21.44 -11.72
CA MET A 413 5.22 -22.35 -10.64
C MET A 413 6.40 -22.51 -9.68
N ARG A 414 6.11 -22.59 -8.37
CA ARG A 414 7.11 -22.73 -7.32
C ARG A 414 6.64 -23.73 -6.27
N LEU A 415 7.45 -24.74 -5.99
CA LEU A 415 7.27 -25.67 -4.88
C LEU A 415 8.27 -25.33 -3.76
N ALA A 416 7.77 -25.18 -2.54
CA ALA A 416 8.59 -24.86 -1.38
C ALA A 416 8.21 -25.71 -0.17
N LYS A 417 9.19 -25.96 0.71
CA LYS A 417 9.01 -26.50 2.05
C LYS A 417 9.40 -25.41 3.03
N GLU A 418 8.43 -24.89 3.78
CA GLU A 418 8.62 -23.75 4.67
C GLU A 418 9.29 -22.57 3.94
N LYS A 419 10.53 -22.21 4.33
CA LYS A 419 11.32 -21.13 3.70
C LYS A 419 12.22 -21.62 2.55
N ALA A 420 12.40 -22.92 2.37
CA ALA A 420 13.27 -23.50 1.36
C ALA A 420 12.53 -23.74 0.04
N VAL A 421 13.06 -23.21 -1.06
CA VAL A 421 12.53 -23.48 -2.41
C VAL A 421 13.04 -24.82 -2.90
N VAL A 422 12.13 -25.75 -3.18
CA VAL A 422 12.43 -27.09 -3.72
C VAL A 422 12.56 -27.03 -5.23
N ALA A 423 11.62 -26.37 -5.90
CA ALA A 423 11.66 -26.14 -7.34
C ALA A 423 10.96 -24.83 -7.68
N LYS A 424 11.45 -24.13 -8.70
CA LYS A 424 10.86 -22.87 -9.17
C LYS A 424 11.21 -22.68 -10.62
N GLU A 425 10.20 -22.67 -11.49
CA GLU A 425 10.40 -22.49 -12.93
C GLU A 425 9.33 -21.59 -13.54
N PHE A 426 9.76 -20.75 -14.47
CA PHE A 426 8.85 -19.99 -15.32
C PHE A 426 8.14 -20.92 -16.30
N TYR A 427 6.94 -20.55 -16.74
CA TYR A 427 6.27 -21.31 -17.80
C TYR A 427 7.16 -21.36 -19.04
N SER A 428 7.37 -22.56 -19.58
CA SER A 428 8.19 -22.79 -20.76
C SER A 428 7.59 -23.92 -21.58
N SER A 429 7.94 -23.98 -22.86
CA SER A 429 7.53 -25.07 -23.76
C SER A 429 8.09 -26.44 -23.37
N SER A 430 9.10 -26.47 -22.49
CA SER A 430 9.65 -27.72 -21.95
C SER A 430 8.98 -28.20 -20.66
N MET A 431 8.17 -27.35 -20.02
CA MET A 431 7.43 -27.70 -18.82
C MET A 431 6.24 -28.59 -19.20
N GLN A 432 5.99 -29.64 -18.42
CA GLN A 432 4.83 -30.51 -18.59
C GLN A 432 3.98 -30.52 -17.32
N LEU A 433 2.66 -30.55 -17.48
CA LEU A 433 1.71 -30.58 -16.37
C LEU A 433 0.42 -31.29 -16.76
N CYS A 434 0.09 -32.36 -16.03
CA CYS A 434 -1.16 -33.08 -16.18
C CYS A 434 -1.59 -33.76 -14.88
N GLY A 435 -2.79 -34.35 -14.91
CA GLY A 435 -3.17 -35.35 -13.93
C GLY A 435 -2.20 -36.53 -13.88
N VAL A 436 -2.06 -37.18 -12.72
CA VAL A 436 -1.27 -38.41 -12.62
C VAL A 436 -1.89 -39.52 -13.48
N ARG A 437 -1.04 -40.19 -14.26
CA ARG A 437 -1.40 -41.30 -15.15
C ARG A 437 -0.91 -42.67 -14.65
N GLY A 438 -0.08 -42.68 -13.61
CA GLY A 438 0.59 -43.86 -13.06
C GLY A 438 -0.25 -44.76 -12.15
N GLY A 439 -1.57 -44.54 -12.07
CA GLY A 439 -2.51 -45.30 -11.23
C GLY A 439 -2.33 -45.08 -9.72
N GLY A 440 -3.17 -45.77 -8.93
CA GLY A 440 -3.21 -45.69 -7.46
C GLY A 440 -4.38 -44.86 -6.93
N ASP A 441 -4.75 -45.09 -5.67
CA ASP A 441 -5.94 -44.48 -5.05
C ASP A 441 -5.86 -42.95 -4.95
N ALA A 442 -4.64 -42.40 -4.88
CA ALA A 442 -4.40 -40.96 -4.83
C ALA A 442 -4.45 -40.25 -6.20
N ALA A 443 -4.59 -40.97 -7.32
CA ALA A 443 -4.55 -40.38 -8.66
C ALA A 443 -5.52 -39.21 -8.91
N PRO A 444 -6.77 -39.19 -8.38
CA PRO A 444 -7.71 -38.08 -8.56
C PRO A 444 -7.28 -36.80 -7.83
N GLN A 445 -6.44 -36.93 -6.81
CA GLN A 445 -5.92 -35.83 -5.99
C GLN A 445 -4.49 -35.45 -6.39
N ALA A 446 -3.89 -36.13 -7.36
CA ALA A 446 -2.49 -35.91 -7.71
C ALA A 446 -2.28 -35.34 -9.13
N ILE A 447 -1.22 -34.55 -9.28
CA ILE A 447 -0.69 -34.07 -10.56
C ILE A 447 0.71 -34.62 -10.81
N PHE A 448 1.04 -34.76 -12.08
CA PHE A 448 2.40 -34.86 -12.55
C PHE A 448 2.85 -33.48 -13.03
N TRP A 449 3.92 -32.95 -12.43
CA TRP A 449 4.54 -31.69 -12.82
C TRP A 449 6.02 -31.92 -13.16
N GLN A 450 6.39 -31.65 -14.41
CA GLN A 450 7.78 -31.65 -14.86
C GLN A 450 8.20 -30.20 -15.11
N PRO A 451 8.82 -29.51 -14.14
CA PRO A 451 9.32 -28.16 -14.33
C PRO A 451 10.36 -28.05 -15.46
N ARG A 452 11.23 -29.06 -15.58
CA ARG A 452 12.30 -29.16 -16.58
C ARG A 452 12.66 -30.62 -16.83
N LYS A 453 13.38 -30.92 -17.91
CA LYS A 453 13.57 -32.30 -18.42
C LYS A 453 14.19 -33.27 -17.41
N ASP A 454 15.07 -32.80 -16.53
CA ASP A 454 15.78 -33.57 -15.49
C ASP A 454 15.04 -33.64 -14.15
N LEU A 455 13.88 -32.97 -14.02
CA LEU A 455 13.17 -32.84 -12.75
C LEU A 455 11.66 -32.98 -12.94
N SER A 456 11.07 -34.00 -12.33
CA SER A 456 9.63 -34.23 -12.27
C SER A 456 9.16 -34.56 -10.87
N PHE A 457 7.91 -34.20 -10.59
CA PHE A 457 7.24 -34.40 -9.32
C PHE A 457 5.87 -35.04 -9.55
N VAL A 458 5.50 -35.92 -8.62
CA VAL A 458 4.10 -36.28 -8.41
C VAL A 458 3.65 -35.62 -7.11
N LEU A 459 2.70 -34.70 -7.19
CA LEU A 459 2.22 -33.90 -6.07
C LEU A 459 0.77 -34.24 -5.78
N ALA A 460 0.46 -34.62 -4.54
CA ALA A 460 -0.90 -34.85 -4.07
C ALA A 460 -1.44 -33.63 -3.32
N PHE A 461 -2.67 -33.23 -3.62
CA PHE A 461 -3.40 -32.13 -3.01
C PHE A 461 -4.33 -32.64 -1.91
N GLU A 462 -4.84 -31.74 -1.07
CA GLU A 462 -5.83 -32.10 -0.04
C GLU A 462 -7.15 -32.56 -0.66
N THR A 463 -7.54 -31.97 -1.80
CA THR A 463 -8.80 -32.31 -2.48
C THR A 463 -8.66 -32.45 -3.99
N THR A 464 -9.58 -33.21 -4.60
CA THR A 464 -9.69 -33.34 -6.06
C THR A 464 -10.04 -32.00 -6.73
N ARG A 465 -10.80 -31.14 -6.03
CA ARG A 465 -11.14 -29.78 -6.49
C ARG A 465 -9.91 -28.90 -6.58
N GLU A 466 -9.06 -28.91 -5.56
CA GLU A 466 -7.79 -28.19 -5.56
C GLU A 466 -6.88 -28.66 -6.69
N ARG A 467 -6.67 -29.98 -6.82
CA ARG A 467 -5.90 -30.59 -7.92
C ARG A 467 -6.34 -30.08 -9.29
N ASN A 468 -7.65 -30.11 -9.55
CA ASN A 468 -8.20 -29.70 -10.84
C ASN A 468 -8.14 -28.17 -11.04
N SER A 469 -8.39 -27.39 -9.98
CA SER A 469 -8.25 -25.92 -10.05
C SER A 469 -6.80 -25.51 -10.32
N ALA A 470 -5.83 -26.19 -9.71
CA ALA A 470 -4.40 -25.96 -9.91
C ALA A 470 -3.99 -26.24 -11.36
N LEU A 471 -4.44 -27.37 -11.94
CA LEU A 471 -4.21 -27.69 -13.35
C LEU A 471 -4.79 -26.62 -14.28
N MET A 472 -6.05 -26.21 -14.06
CA MET A 472 -6.71 -25.19 -14.88
C MET A 472 -6.05 -23.82 -14.75
N LEU A 473 -5.71 -23.40 -13.53
CA LEU A 473 -5.09 -22.11 -13.24
C LEU A 473 -3.68 -22.02 -13.85
N ALA A 474 -2.85 -23.05 -13.67
CA ALA A 474 -1.51 -23.09 -14.26
C ALA A 474 -1.56 -23.04 -15.79
N ARG A 475 -2.49 -23.79 -16.41
CA ARG A 475 -2.70 -23.74 -17.86
C ARG A 475 -3.17 -22.37 -18.32
N ARG A 476 -4.08 -21.73 -17.59
CA ARG A 476 -4.56 -20.38 -17.89
C ARG A 476 -3.42 -19.36 -17.88
N PHE A 477 -2.62 -19.34 -16.82
CA PHE A 477 -1.47 -18.44 -16.72
C PHE A 477 -0.36 -18.76 -17.72
N ALA A 478 -0.15 -20.03 -18.06
CA ALA A 478 0.77 -20.41 -19.13
C ALA A 478 0.30 -19.87 -20.49
N ILE A 479 -1.00 -19.95 -20.81
CA ILE A 479 -1.58 -19.38 -22.02
C ILE A 479 -1.37 -17.87 -22.09
N ASP A 480 -1.55 -17.15 -20.96
CA ASP A 480 -1.27 -15.72 -20.88
C ASP A 480 0.22 -15.39 -21.15
N CYS A 481 1.11 -16.37 -20.97
CA CYS A 481 2.54 -16.29 -21.31
C CYS A 481 2.85 -16.82 -22.74
N ASN A 482 1.84 -17.10 -23.57
CA ASN A 482 1.95 -17.75 -24.87
C ASN A 482 2.59 -19.16 -24.81
N ILE A 483 2.39 -19.89 -23.71
CA ILE A 483 2.88 -21.26 -23.50
C ILE A 483 1.68 -22.20 -23.41
N ILE A 484 1.69 -23.26 -24.22
CA ILE A 484 0.70 -24.33 -24.12
C ILE A 484 1.22 -25.39 -23.15
N LEU A 485 0.72 -25.36 -21.92
CA LEU A 485 1.14 -26.27 -20.86
C LEU A 485 0.28 -27.54 -20.85
N THR A 486 0.85 -28.66 -21.29
CA THR A 486 0.15 -29.95 -21.41
C THR A 486 0.91 -31.10 -20.76
N GLY A 487 0.29 -32.27 -20.67
CA GLY A 487 0.96 -33.48 -20.23
C GLY A 487 1.89 -34.06 -21.30
N PRO A 488 2.73 -35.05 -20.93
CA PRO A 488 3.56 -35.76 -21.89
C PRO A 488 2.70 -36.36 -23.00
N GLY A 489 3.05 -36.11 -24.26
CA GLY A 489 2.40 -36.71 -25.43
C GLY A 489 0.99 -36.21 -25.76
N ASP A 490 0.47 -35.21 -25.05
CA ASP A 490 -0.82 -34.60 -25.37
C ASP A 490 -0.73 -33.71 -26.61
N LYS A 491 -1.75 -33.77 -27.47
CA LYS A 491 -1.89 -32.88 -28.62
C LYS A 491 -2.51 -31.56 -28.17
N THR A 492 -2.04 -30.46 -28.72
CA THR A 492 -2.63 -29.13 -28.51
C THR A 492 -4.08 -29.12 -29.03
N PRO A 493 -5.07 -28.64 -28.27
CA PRO A 493 -6.39 -28.41 -28.82
C PRO A 493 -6.26 -27.38 -29.95
N ALA A 494 -6.69 -27.74 -31.16
CA ALA A 494 -6.83 -26.77 -32.23
C ALA A 494 -7.92 -25.78 -31.81
N HIS A 495 -7.58 -24.50 -31.68
CA HIS A 495 -8.59 -23.47 -31.53
C HIS A 495 -9.50 -23.50 -32.76
N SER A 496 -10.77 -23.85 -32.58
CA SER A 496 -11.81 -23.54 -33.54
C SER A 496 -12.04 -22.03 -33.49
N GLU A 497 -11.48 -21.31 -34.46
CA GLU A 497 -11.93 -19.98 -34.81
C GLU A 497 -13.39 -20.07 -35.29
N THR A 498 -14.32 -19.54 -34.48
CA THR A 498 -15.57 -18.92 -34.93
C THR A 498 -16.01 -17.89 -33.91
#